data_AF-A0AAV4IQE8-F1
#
_entry.id   AF-A0AAV4IQE8-F1
#
_cell.length_a   1.000
_cell.length_b   1.000
_cell.length_c   1.000
_cell.angle_alpha   90.00
_cell.angle_beta   90.00
_cell.angle_gamma   90.00
#
_symmetry.space_group_name_H-M   'P 1'
#
loop_
_entity.id
_entity.type
_entity.pdbx_description
1 polymer ?
#
loop_
_entity_poly.entity_id
_entity_poly.type
_entity_poly.pdbx_seq_one_letter_code
_entity_poly.pdbx_strand_id
1 'polypeptide(L)'
;MALVKSILLYNCGTWSLTKQEEHILNIFHRRQLGTILNNKYPTVMKNNGLHQKTGETPISLTILEARWRLFGHILRQAITTPPNVAMTKYFKTEGSKQPGRLKTSIVTTQRRDLKSHNNEHWPTRLH
;
A
#
# COMPACT_ATOMS: atom_id res chain seq x y z
N MET A 1 10.74 17.74 0.46
CA MET A 1 10.13 16.51 1.01
C MET A 1 9.69 15.49 -0.05
N ALA A 2 9.90 15.72 -1.35
CA ALA A 2 9.43 14.80 -2.40
C ALA A 2 10.16 13.44 -2.44
N LEU A 3 11.46 13.41 -2.15
CA LEU A 3 12.29 12.19 -2.25
C LEU A 3 11.96 11.13 -1.19
N VAL A 4 11.56 11.54 0.01
CA VAL A 4 11.23 10.60 1.10
C VAL A 4 9.94 9.83 0.77
N LYS A 5 8.93 10.52 0.20
CA LYS A 5 7.66 9.90 -0.22
C LYS A 5 7.92 8.88 -1.33
N SER A 6 8.71 9.22 -2.35
CA SER A 6 8.98 8.31 -3.49
C SER A 6 9.78 7.07 -3.08
N ILE A 7 10.83 7.22 -2.26
CA ILE A 7 11.64 6.09 -1.77
C ILE A 7 10.80 5.18 -0.87
N LEU A 8 10.02 5.78 0.04
CA LEU A 8 9.12 5.02 0.92
C LEU A 8 8.12 4.22 0.09
N LEU A 9 7.43 4.85 -0.88
CA LEU A 9 6.44 4.17 -1.72
C LEU A 9 7.04 3.00 -2.50
N TYR A 10 8.25 3.15 -3.05
CA TYR A 10 8.93 2.06 -3.75
C TYR A 10 9.20 0.87 -2.82
N ASN A 11 9.73 1.12 -1.63
CA ASN A 11 10.00 0.07 -0.64
C ASN A 11 8.71 -0.58 -0.12
N CYS A 12 7.66 0.22 0.12
CA CYS A 12 6.36 -0.28 0.56
C CYS A 12 5.67 -1.17 -0.49
N GLY A 13 5.92 -0.93 -1.78
CA GLY A 13 5.38 -1.76 -2.87
C GLY A 13 6.04 -3.15 -2.94
N THR A 14 7.31 -3.26 -2.59
CA THR A 14 8.07 -4.51 -2.61
C THR A 14 8.00 -5.28 -1.29
N TRP A 15 7.67 -4.62 -0.18
CA TRP A 15 7.59 -5.23 1.15
C TRP A 15 6.18 -5.67 1.57
N SER A 16 6.15 -6.64 2.48
CA SER A 16 4.93 -7.21 3.04
C SER A 16 4.49 -6.42 4.27
N LEU A 17 4.03 -5.18 4.09
CA LEU A 17 3.61 -4.34 5.22
C LEU A 17 2.44 -4.96 6.00
N THR A 18 2.54 -4.82 7.32
CA THR A 18 1.47 -5.09 8.27
C THR A 18 0.57 -3.86 8.42
N LYS A 19 -0.65 -4.06 8.92
CA LYS A 19 -1.60 -2.95 9.17
C LYS A 19 -1.03 -1.93 10.17
N GLN A 20 -0.21 -2.37 11.11
CA GLN A 20 0.43 -1.49 12.10
C GLN A 20 1.48 -0.59 11.44
N GLU A 21 2.31 -1.14 10.56
CA GLU A 21 3.30 -0.36 9.82
C GLU A 21 2.60 0.63 8.87
N GLU A 22 1.57 0.22 8.14
CA GLU A 22 0.76 1.12 7.30
C GLU A 22 0.14 2.27 8.13
N HIS A 23 -0.29 2.00 9.36
CA HIS A 23 -0.82 3.02 10.27
C HIS A 23 0.25 4.03 10.72
N ILE A 24 1.45 3.54 11.06
CA ILE A 24 2.58 4.41 11.44
C ILE A 24 2.97 5.31 10.26
N LEU A 25 3.00 4.78 9.03
CA LEU A 25 3.26 5.57 7.83
C LEU A 25 2.17 6.63 7.58
N ASN A 26 0.90 6.29 7.80
CA ASN A 26 -0.20 7.25 7.75
C ASN A 26 -0.07 8.37 8.81
N ILE A 27 0.41 8.06 10.02
CA ILE A 27 0.69 9.09 11.03
C ILE A 27 1.84 9.98 10.57
N PHE A 28 2.95 9.40 10.12
CA PHE A 28 4.12 10.13 9.65
C PHE A 28 3.75 11.09 8.50
N HIS A 29 3.03 10.59 7.49
CA HIS A 29 2.59 11.39 6.35
C HIS A 29 1.69 12.57 6.78
N ARG A 30 0.72 12.32 7.68
CA ARG A 30 -0.15 13.39 8.21
C ARG A 30 0.63 14.43 9.01
N ARG A 31 1.63 14.01 9.79
CA ARG A 31 2.51 14.94 10.52
C ARG A 31 3.27 15.84 9.55
N GLN A 32 3.82 15.28 8.47
CA GLN A 32 4.49 16.07 7.42
C GLN A 32 3.54 17.09 6.77
N LEU A 33 2.33 16.66 6.38
CA LEU A 33 1.31 17.56 5.82
C LEU A 33 0.92 18.67 6.82
N GLY A 34 0.75 18.31 8.09
CA GLY A 34 0.47 19.26 9.16
C GLY A 34 1.59 20.29 9.34
N THR A 35 2.86 19.88 9.24
CA THR A 35 4.00 20.81 9.27
C THR A 35 3.99 21.77 8.08
N ILE A 36 3.72 21.27 6.87
CA ILE A 36 3.66 22.09 5.65
C ILE A 36 2.52 23.11 5.71
N LEU A 37 1.34 22.68 6.18
CA LEU A 37 0.18 23.55 6.34
C LEU A 37 0.23 24.44 7.59
N ASN A 38 1.33 24.40 8.36
CA ASN A 38 1.49 25.03 9.66
C ASN A 38 0.27 24.81 10.58
N ASN A 39 -0.23 23.58 10.62
CA ASN A 39 -1.37 23.14 11.42
C ASN A 39 -0.99 23.13 12.91
N LYS A 40 -1.00 24.30 13.52
CA LYS A 40 -0.70 24.53 14.93
C LYS A 40 -1.88 25.26 15.56
N TYR A 41 -2.02 25.09 16.87
CA TYR A 41 -2.97 25.86 17.66
C TYR A 41 -2.80 27.37 17.36
N PRO A 42 -3.90 28.14 17.18
CA PRO A 42 -5.31 27.79 17.40
C PRO A 42 -6.03 27.17 16.19
N THR A 43 -5.37 27.07 15.03
CA THR A 43 -5.97 26.64 13.76
C THR A 43 -5.78 25.15 13.51
N VAL A 44 -6.27 24.31 14.44
CA VAL A 44 -6.16 22.85 14.31
C VAL A 44 -7.22 22.31 13.35
N MET A 45 -6.79 21.89 12.16
CA MET A 45 -7.63 21.24 11.15
C MET A 45 -7.81 19.74 11.47
N LYS A 46 -9.04 19.25 11.33
CA LYS A 46 -9.39 17.82 11.41
C LYS A 46 -8.78 17.06 10.21
N ASN A 47 -8.55 15.75 10.36
CA ASN A 47 -7.96 14.90 9.32
C ASN A 47 -8.65 15.03 7.94
N ASN A 48 -9.99 15.03 7.91
CA ASN A 48 -10.73 15.16 6.65
C ASN A 48 -10.49 16.52 5.99
N GLY A 49 -10.46 17.61 6.78
CA GLY A 49 -10.16 18.95 6.27
C GLY A 49 -8.71 19.09 5.79
N LEU A 50 -7.77 18.38 6.43
CA LEU A 50 -6.37 18.31 5.99
C LEU A 50 -6.28 17.72 4.57
N HIS A 51 -6.93 16.58 4.34
CA HIS A 51 -6.94 15.89 3.04
C HIS A 51 -7.67 16.70 1.96
N GLN A 52 -8.78 17.35 2.29
CA GLN A 52 -9.49 18.23 1.35
C GLN A 52 -8.64 19.44 0.94
N LYS A 53 -7.89 20.03 1.90
CA LYS A 53 -7.06 21.21 1.64
C LYS A 53 -5.80 20.90 0.84
N THR A 54 -5.18 19.73 1.06
CA THR A 54 -4.00 19.32 0.27
C THR A 54 -4.34 18.59 -1.02
N GLY A 55 -5.57 18.10 -1.18
CA GLY A 55 -5.94 17.19 -2.27
C GLY A 55 -5.19 15.85 -2.24
N GLU A 56 -4.51 15.54 -1.14
CA GLU A 56 -3.66 14.35 -1.01
C GLU A 56 -4.45 13.18 -0.42
N THR A 57 -4.32 12.02 -1.04
CA THR A 57 -4.89 10.76 -0.53
C THR A 57 -4.07 10.21 0.65
N PRO A 58 -4.70 9.48 1.58
CA PRO A 58 -3.98 8.69 2.59
C PRO A 58 -2.86 7.85 1.95
N ILE A 59 -1.67 7.85 2.56
CA ILE A 59 -0.51 7.14 2.00
C ILE A 59 -0.75 5.62 1.92
N SER A 60 -1.59 5.05 2.78
CA SER A 60 -2.01 3.65 2.67
C SER A 60 -2.69 3.32 1.35
N LEU A 61 -3.51 4.22 0.79
CA LEU A 61 -4.13 4.02 -0.51
C LEU A 61 -3.10 4.08 -1.63
N THR A 62 -2.14 5.00 -1.54
CA THR A 62 -1.04 5.09 -2.52
C THR A 62 -0.14 3.85 -2.47
N ILE A 63 0.14 3.32 -1.28
CA ILE A 63 0.91 2.07 -1.09
C ILE A 63 0.15 0.88 -1.68
N LEU A 64 -1.16 0.79 -1.40
CA LEU A 64 -2.03 -0.22 -1.97
C LEU A 64 -2.00 -0.15 -3.50
N GLU A 65 -2.19 1.03 -4.09
CA GLU A 65 -2.15 1.20 -5.53
C GLU A 65 -0.79 0.81 -6.12
N ALA A 66 0.32 1.23 -5.49
CA ALA A 66 1.66 0.85 -5.92
C ALA A 66 1.88 -0.68 -5.87
N ARG A 67 1.39 -1.34 -4.82
CA ARG A 67 1.44 -2.80 -4.65
C ARG A 67 0.65 -3.53 -5.74
N TRP A 68 -0.55 -3.05 -6.07
CA TRP A 68 -1.37 -3.61 -7.17
C TRP A 68 -0.81 -3.28 -8.56
N ARG A 69 -0.21 -2.10 -8.76
CA ARG A 69 0.49 -1.75 -9.99
C ARG A 69 1.68 -2.69 -10.22
N LEU A 70 2.48 -2.97 -9.20
CA LEU A 70 3.59 -3.93 -9.26
C LEU A 70 3.09 -5.35 -9.54
N PHE A 71 2.02 -5.78 -8.86
CA PHE A 71 1.40 -7.07 -9.12
C PHE A 71 0.94 -7.22 -10.57
N GLY A 72 0.21 -6.23 -11.09
CA GLY A 72 -0.22 -6.20 -12.47
C GLY A 72 0.95 -6.15 -13.46
N HIS A 73 2.05 -5.47 -13.10
CA HIS A 73 3.27 -5.49 -13.91
C HIS A 73 3.86 -6.89 -14.02
N ILE A 74 4.01 -7.61 -12.90
CA ILE A 74 4.51 -9.00 -12.87
C ILE A 74 3.61 -9.92 -13.70
N LEU A 75 2.29 -9.79 -13.59
CA LEU A 75 1.34 -10.61 -14.36
C LEU A 75 1.38 -10.34 -15.87
N ARG A 76 1.72 -9.11 -16.28
CA ARG A 76 1.87 -8.74 -17.70
C ARG A 76 3.21 -9.16 -18.29
N GLN A 77 4.21 -9.50 -17.47
CA GLN A 77 5.49 -10.02 -17.96
C GLN A 77 5.31 -11.45 -18.50
N ALA A 78 6.21 -11.85 -19.40
CA ALA A 78 6.21 -13.22 -19.94
C ALA A 78 6.21 -14.27 -18.82
N ILE A 79 5.49 -15.37 -19.05
CA ILE A 79 5.30 -16.45 -18.07
C ILE A 79 6.63 -17.09 -17.67
N THR A 80 7.65 -17.00 -18.53
CA THR A 80 9.00 -17.51 -18.29
C THR A 80 9.85 -16.62 -17.38
N THR A 81 9.41 -15.39 -17.09
CA THR A 81 10.20 -14.50 -16.22
C THR A 81 10.19 -15.01 -14.78
N PRO A 82 11.34 -14.95 -14.05
CA PRO A 82 11.42 -15.44 -12.68
C PRO A 82 10.30 -14.92 -11.73
N PRO A 83 9.88 -13.64 -11.81
CA PRO A 83 8.77 -13.13 -11.00
C PRO A 83 7.43 -13.79 -11.33
N ASN A 84 7.12 -14.01 -12.61
CA ASN A 84 5.87 -14.64 -13.05
C ASN A 84 5.87 -16.14 -12.70
N VAL A 85 6.98 -16.85 -12.90
CA VAL A 85 7.13 -18.25 -12.47
C VAL A 85 6.93 -18.40 -10.97
N ALA A 86 7.55 -17.53 -10.16
CA ALA A 86 7.38 -17.55 -8.70
C ALA A 86 5.92 -17.29 -8.30
N MET A 87 5.25 -16.35 -8.96
CA MET A 87 3.84 -16.03 -8.72
C MET A 87 2.93 -17.21 -9.12
N THR A 88 3.16 -17.81 -10.28
CA THR A 88 2.44 -18.99 -10.78
C THR A 88 2.60 -20.17 -9.81
N LYS A 89 3.82 -20.44 -9.33
CA LYS A 89 4.08 -21.48 -8.33
C LYS A 89 3.33 -21.22 -7.03
N TYR A 90 3.27 -19.96 -6.59
CA TYR A 90 2.54 -19.59 -5.38
C TYR A 90 1.05 -19.89 -5.49
N PHE A 91 0.40 -19.52 -6.60
CA PHE A 91 -1.04 -19.74 -6.80
C PHE A 91 -1.38 -21.21 -7.06
N LYS A 92 -0.50 -21.98 -7.72
CA LYS A 92 -0.69 -23.41 -7.96
C LYS A 92 -0.50 -24.29 -6.73
N THR A 93 0.17 -23.81 -5.69
CA THR A 93 0.40 -24.60 -4.47
C THR A 93 -0.86 -24.62 -3.61
N GLU A 94 -1.82 -25.48 -3.95
CA GLU A 94 -2.92 -25.88 -3.09
C GLU A 94 -2.43 -26.99 -2.15
N GLY A 95 -1.81 -26.63 -1.04
CA GLY A 95 -1.22 -27.61 -0.12
C GLY A 95 -0.75 -27.03 1.20
N SER A 96 -0.39 -27.93 2.14
CA SER A 96 0.02 -27.57 3.51
C SER A 96 1.18 -26.55 3.50
N LYS A 97 1.12 -25.60 4.43
CA LYS A 97 2.15 -24.55 4.55
C LYS A 97 3.49 -25.22 4.82
N GLN A 98 4.45 -25.03 3.93
CA GLN A 98 5.83 -25.49 4.13
C GLN A 98 6.35 -24.97 5.48
N PRO A 99 6.97 -25.83 6.33
CA PRO A 99 7.58 -25.40 7.58
C PRO A 99 8.60 -24.28 7.32
N GLY A 100 8.58 -23.21 8.13
CA GLY A 100 9.48 -22.06 7.96
C GLY A 100 8.99 -20.95 7.00
N ARG A 101 7.80 -21.08 6.39
CA ARG A 101 7.23 -20.01 5.56
C ARG A 101 6.98 -18.75 6.39
N LEU A 102 7.54 -17.62 5.96
CA LEU A 102 7.29 -16.30 6.56
C LEU A 102 5.77 -16.05 6.66
N LYS A 103 5.32 -15.62 7.85
CA LYS A 103 3.90 -15.35 8.13
C LYS A 103 3.33 -14.26 7.22
N THR A 104 4.19 -13.39 6.68
CA THR A 104 3.84 -12.31 5.76
C THR A 104 4.71 -12.40 4.49
N SER A 105 4.03 -12.53 3.36
CA SER A 105 4.57 -12.39 2.00
C SER A 105 3.74 -11.38 1.23
N ILE A 106 4.29 -10.80 0.16
CA ILE A 106 3.59 -9.81 -0.67
C ILE A 106 2.22 -10.34 -1.13
N VAL A 107 2.15 -11.64 -1.46
CA VAL A 107 0.91 -12.29 -1.90
C VAL A 107 -0.10 -12.50 -0.75
N THR A 108 0.36 -12.78 0.48
CA THR A 108 -0.57 -12.80 1.64
C THR A 108 -1.12 -11.41 1.94
N THR A 109 -0.32 -10.37 1.73
CA THR A 109 -0.76 -8.98 1.90
C THR A 109 -1.76 -8.61 0.80
N GLN A 110 -1.50 -8.96 -0.46
CA GLN A 110 -2.47 -8.78 -1.56
C GLN A 110 -3.78 -9.54 -1.31
N ARG A 111 -3.73 -10.77 -0.79
CA ARG A 111 -4.94 -11.53 -0.42
C ARG A 111 -5.72 -10.87 0.71
N ARG A 112 -5.01 -10.28 1.69
CA ARG A 112 -5.62 -9.49 2.77
C ARG A 112 -6.28 -8.24 2.20
N ASP A 113 -5.61 -7.54 1.30
CA ASP A 113 -6.17 -6.36 0.62
C ASP A 113 -7.46 -6.72 -0.09
N LEU A 114 -7.46 -7.81 -0.85
CA LEU A 114 -8.65 -8.27 -1.58
C LEU A 114 -9.82 -8.56 -0.62
N LYS A 115 -9.55 -9.21 0.53
CA LYS A 115 -10.56 -9.48 1.56
C LYS A 115 -11.08 -8.20 2.22
N SER A 116 -10.22 -7.22 2.47
CA SER A 116 -10.63 -5.95 3.06
C SER A 116 -11.44 -5.08 2.09
N HIS A 117 -11.11 -5.12 0.78
CA HIS A 117 -11.80 -4.30 -0.23
C HIS A 117 -13.07 -4.95 -0.80
N ASN A 118 -13.23 -6.27 -0.73
CA ASN A 118 -14.51 -6.90 -1.07
C ASN A 118 -15.67 -6.42 -0.17
N ASN A 119 -15.34 -5.86 1.01
CA ASN A 119 -16.32 -5.31 1.95
C ASN A 119 -16.51 -3.79 1.83
N GLU A 120 -15.70 -3.07 1.04
CA GLU A 120 -15.77 -1.61 0.90
C GLU A 120 -15.68 -1.22 -0.58
N HIS A 121 -16.76 -0.63 -1.11
CA HIS A 121 -16.86 -0.18 -2.51
C HIS A 121 -15.75 0.84 -2.84
N TRP A 122 -14.97 0.57 -3.88
CA TRP A 122 -13.91 1.46 -4.36
C TRP A 122 -14.44 2.88 -4.65
N PRO A 123 -13.70 3.95 -4.32
CA PRO A 123 -14.01 5.24 -4.90
C PRO A 123 -13.62 5.17 -6.39
N THR A 124 -14.63 5.31 -7.23
CA THR A 124 -14.45 5.45 -8.67
C THR A 124 -13.49 6.61 -8.94
N ARG A 125 -12.39 6.32 -9.66
CA ARG A 125 -11.33 7.28 -10.00
C ARG A 125 -11.96 8.61 -10.42
N LEU A 126 -11.72 9.66 -9.64
CA LEU A 126 -12.09 11.04 -9.98
C LEU A 126 -11.42 11.38 -11.32
N HIS A 127 -12.25 11.61 -12.33
CA HIS A 127 -11.88 12.32 -13.56
C HIS A 127 -11.93 13.82 -13.31
#